data_AF-A0A857D9K7-F1
#
_entry.id   AF-A0A857D9K7-F1
#
_cell.length_a   1.000
_cell.length_b   1.000
_cell.length_c   1.000
_cell.angle_alpha   90.00
_cell.angle_beta   90.00
_cell.angle_gamma   90.00
#
_symmetry.space_group_name_H-M   'P 1'
#
loop_
_entity.id
_entity.type
_entity.pdbx_description
1 polymer ?
#
loop_
_entity_poly.entity_id
_entity_poly.type
_entity_poly.pdbx_seq_one_letter_code
_entity_poly.pdbx_strand_id
1 'polypeptide(L)' 'MRESVIYQDILEEGREEGREQGELSAKLNSIPRLSVLGLSVEQIAQALDLEIEQVQQVIEGQN' A
#
# COMPACT_ATOMS: atom_id res chain seq x y z
N MET A 1 26.92 12.16 24.42
CA MET A 1 26.52 12.28 23.00
C MET A 1 25.93 10.96 22.45
N ARG A 2 25.02 10.28 23.18
CA ARG A 2 24.31 9.09 22.66
C ARG A 2 22.85 9.38 22.27
N GLU A 3 22.31 10.50 22.72
CA GLU A 3 20.89 10.84 22.54
C GLU A 3 20.57 11.39 21.13
N SER A 4 21.57 11.92 20.40
CA SER A 4 21.36 12.53 19.08
C SER A 4 21.28 11.55 17.92
N VAL A 5 21.88 10.36 18.04
CA VAL A 5 21.89 9.35 16.97
C VAL A 5 20.57 8.57 17.00
N ILE A 6 20.14 8.17 18.21
CA ILE A 6 18.86 7.46 18.43
C ILE A 6 17.67 8.30 17.95
N TYR A 7 17.71 9.63 18.10
CA TYR A 7 16.64 10.50 17.61
C TYR A 7 16.60 10.63 16.07
N GLN A 8 17.76 10.53 15.41
CA GLN A 8 17.84 10.55 13.95
C GLN A 8 17.32 9.22 13.39
N ASP A 9 17.76 8.11 13.98
CA ASP A 9 17.33 6.76 13.60
C ASP A 9 15.79 6.60 13.72
N ILE A 10 15.17 7.05 14.83
CA ILE A 10 13.71 6.98 15.02
C ILE A 10 12.94 7.83 14.01
N LEU A 11 13.46 9.01 13.63
CA LEU A 11 12.80 9.88 12.64
C LEU A 11 12.94 9.33 11.22
N GLU A 12 14.05 8.65 10.93
CA GLU A 12 14.31 8.02 9.64
C GLU A 12 13.44 6.76 9.48
N GLU A 13 13.41 5.89 10.49
CA GLU A 13 12.51 4.72 10.55
C GLU A 13 11.04 5.13 10.43
N GLY A 14 10.57 6.12 11.21
CA GLY A 14 9.18 6.58 11.13
C GLY A 14 8.80 7.19 9.77
N ARG A 15 9.78 7.73 9.02
CA ARG A 15 9.55 8.29 7.68
C ARG A 15 9.53 7.21 6.60
N GLU A 16 10.35 6.17 6.75
CA GLU A 16 10.32 5.00 5.86
C GLU A 16 9.04 4.20 6.06
N GLU A 17 8.68 3.89 7.31
CA GLU A 17 7.43 3.20 7.65
C GLU A 17 6.19 3.97 7.14
N GLY A 18 6.18 5.30 7.30
CA GLY A 18 5.11 6.15 6.79
C GLY A 18 5.00 6.17 5.26
N ARG A 19 6.13 6.03 4.55
CA ARG A 19 6.13 5.93 3.08
C ARG A 19 5.61 4.58 2.63
N GLU A 20 6.10 3.49 3.20
CA GLU A 20 5.65 2.14 2.82
C GLU A 20 4.15 1.95 3.11
N GLN A 21 3.68 2.37 4.28
CA GLN A 21 2.27 2.34 4.63
C GLN A 21 1.42 3.24 3.71
N GLY A 22 1.95 4.41 3.34
CA GLY A 22 1.29 5.34 2.42
C GLY A 22 1.18 4.79 1.00
N GLU A 23 2.24 4.16 0.49
CA GLU A 23 2.26 3.52 -0.82
C GLU A 23 1.31 2.33 -0.88
N LEU A 24 1.35 1.44 0.12
CA LEU A 24 0.42 0.32 0.21
C LEU A 24 -1.03 0.80 0.29
N SER A 25 -1.31 1.79 1.14
CA SER A 25 -2.65 2.38 1.27
C SER A 25 -3.12 3.03 -0.03
N ALA A 26 -2.24 3.73 -0.76
CA ALA A 26 -2.57 4.33 -2.05
C ALA A 26 -2.90 3.28 -3.11
N LYS A 27 -2.10 2.19 -3.17
CA LYS A 27 -2.36 1.04 -4.05
C LYS A 27 -3.72 0.42 -3.74
N LEU A 28 -3.99 0.10 -2.48
CA LEU A 28 -5.27 -0.52 -2.08
C LEU A 28 -6.49 0.36 -2.40
N ASN A 29 -6.40 1.66 -2.13
CA ASN A 29 -7.47 2.61 -2.44
C ASN A 29 -7.71 2.83 -3.94
N SER A 30 -6.75 2.46 -4.79
CA SER A 30 -6.89 2.57 -6.25
C SER A 30 -7.63 1.37 -6.87
N ILE A 31 -7.66 0.22 -6.20
CA ILE A 31 -8.28 -1.03 -6.67
C ILE A 31 -9.75 -0.84 -7.10
N PRO A 32 -10.64 -0.18 -6.32
CA PRO A 32 -12.04 -0.05 -6.70
C PRO A 32 -12.21 0.77 -7.97
N ARG A 33 -11.40 1.82 -8.13
CA ARG A 33 -11.42 2.66 -9.32
C ARG A 33 -10.97 1.89 -10.56
N LEU A 34 -9.94 1.05 -10.43
CA LEU A 34 -9.47 0.18 -11.51
C LEU A 34 -10.50 -0.90 -11.87
N SER A 35 -11.16 -1.49 -10.86
CA SER A 35 -12.24 -2.46 -11.05
C SER A 35 -13.42 -1.85 -11.81
N VAL A 36 -13.86 -0.64 -11.45
CA VAL A 36 -14.92 0.10 -12.16
C VAL A 36 -14.54 0.42 -13.62
N LEU A 37 -13.25 0.57 -13.93
CA LEU A 37 -12.77 0.75 -15.30
C LEU A 37 -12.77 -0.55 -16.13
N GLY A 38 -13.18 -1.68 -15.54
CA GLY A 38 -13.30 -2.98 -16.21
C GLY A 38 -12.01 -3.78 -16.28
N LEU A 39 -11.00 -3.45 -15.47
CA LEU A 39 -9.78 -4.25 -15.35
C LEU A 39 -10.06 -5.53 -14.55
N SER A 40 -9.42 -6.64 -14.94
CA SER A 40 -9.51 -7.90 -14.18
C SER A 40 -8.69 -7.84 -12.89
N VAL A 41 -9.02 -8.72 -11.93
CA VAL A 41 -8.30 -8.81 -10.65
C VAL A 41 -6.80 -9.05 -10.87
N GLU A 42 -6.45 -9.89 -11.83
CA GLU A 42 -5.06 -10.21 -12.20
C GLU A 42 -4.34 -8.99 -12.80
N GLN A 43 -5.02 -8.21 -13.64
CA GLN A 43 -4.45 -6.99 -14.22
C GLN A 43 -4.22 -5.92 -13.15
N ILE A 44 -5.14 -5.79 -12.20
CA ILE A 44 -5.01 -4.86 -11.08
C ILE A 44 -3.85 -5.29 -10.16
N ALA A 45 -3.77 -6.58 -9.82
CA ALA A 45 -2.69 -7.15 -9.02
C ALA A 45 -1.32 -6.88 -9.66
N GLN A 46 -1.20 -7.14 -10.97
CA GLN A 46 0.03 -6.86 -11.72
C GLN A 46 0.36 -5.37 -11.82
N ALA A 47 -0.64 -4.50 -12.03
CA ALA A 47 -0.42 -3.06 -12.17
C ALA A 47 -0.01 -2.38 -10.86
N LEU A 48 -0.48 -2.90 -9.73
CA LEU A 48 -0.21 -2.36 -8.40
C LEU A 48 0.92 -3.09 -7.67
N ASP A 49 1.44 -4.16 -8.27
CA ASP A 49 2.41 -5.07 -7.65
C ASP A 49 1.89 -5.55 -6.28
N LEU A 50 0.68 -6.12 -6.33
CA LEU A 50 -0.05 -6.68 -5.19
C LEU A 50 -0.39 -8.13 -5.47
N GLU A 51 -0.69 -8.90 -4.43
CA GLU A 51 -1.21 -10.25 -4.60
C GLU A 51 -2.67 -10.24 -5.03
N ILE A 52 -3.05 -11.22 -5.84
CA ILE A 52 -4.44 -11.39 -6.31
C ILE A 52 -5.41 -11.46 -5.12
N GLU A 53 -5.03 -12.18 -4.06
CA GLU A 53 -5.83 -12.30 -2.83
C GLU A 53 -6.07 -10.94 -2.16
N GLN A 54 -5.07 -10.06 -2.10
CA GLN A 54 -5.22 -8.72 -1.54
C GLN A 54 -6.19 -7.87 -2.38
N VAL A 55 -6.08 -7.97 -3.71
CA VAL A 55 -6.99 -7.26 -4.61
C VAL A 55 -8.42 -7.76 -4.44
N GLN A 56 -8.59 -9.08 -4.32
CA GLN A 56 -9.89 -9.70 -4.14
C GLN A 56 -10.51 -9.34 -2.78
N GLN A 57 -9.75 -9.35 -1.69
CA GLN A 57 -10.22 -8.91 -0.37
C GLN A 57 -10.72 -7.47 -0.37
N VAL A 58 -10.06 -6.56 -1.10
CA VAL A 58 -10.49 -5.15 -1.19
C VAL A 58 -11.78 -5.00 -1.99
N ILE A 59 -11.97 -5.80 -3.04
CA ILE A 59 -13.19 -5.79 -3.85
C ILE A 59 -14.35 -6.43 -3.11
N GLU A 60 -14.13 -7.60 -2.49
CA GLU A 60 -15.16 -8.36 -1.77
C GLU A 60 -15.53 -7.71 -0.43
N GLY A 61 -14.57 -7.11 0.27
CA GLY A 61 -14.80 -6.36 1.51
C GLY A 61 -15.53 -5.02 1.33
N GLN A 62 -15.82 -4.62 0.09
CA GLN A 62 -16.63 -3.44 -0.24
C GLN A 62 -18.08 -3.77 -0.60
N ASN A 63 -18.46 -5.06 -0.64
CA ASN A 63 -19.85 -5.50 -0.82
C ASN A 63 -20.61 -5.62 0.50
#